data_AF-A0A7V5U740-F1
#
_entry.id   AF-A0A7V5U740-F1
#
_cell.length_a   1.000
_cell.length_b   1.000
_cell.length_c   1.000
_cell.angle_alpha   90.00
_cell.angle_beta   90.00
_cell.angle_gamma   90.00
#
_symmetry.space_group_name_H-M   'P 1'
#
loop_
_entity.id
_entity.type
_entity.pdbx_description
1 polymer ?
#
loop_
_entity_poly.entity_id
_entity_poly.type
_entity_poly.pdbx_seq_one_letter_code
_entity_poly.pdbx_strand_id
1 'polypeptide(L)'
;MSPPMRLLSGSRPTLPRTVACLAAGLILAALCVALPYQGGATRLSLGSISSAPALDGFYQPELAPDGTAFRWSQAQGVITFGHVGVRPLRLRLYAHALRPQGIATVIVGINGREVDRFPAGGAFAEHDLTLDPSQFGWNSELQISLRATPFVAPPDTRQLGVAVAWLELDPLFGVAAPPARVLFPLLLATAWLVLARRPARIPLSQPLSLTLGLLPVGLVGLLRLWPLLPWVWIAPLAVWAGPVAVSLVPRSWHRLRRWLGRLRARHPQAFWLALMAGVALAVYLPLATTTGYWGDIEIYMAWTWQATHSGIHSVYAPSFVAPPNTTPLLLYPFRLAGEVFRALWSPSFPPPWLDRTNQGYLRFLLRLPALASTGLIAAAAYKLVLKHWGKRWALLAVAAYLFNPAVVFESAYYGQTGAVHSLFMLLAVA
;
A
#
# COMPACT_ATOMS: atom_id res chain seq x y z
N MET A 1 -15.14 42.38 58.09
CA MET A 1 -15.69 41.29 57.27
C MET A 1 -14.74 41.02 56.12
N SER A 2 -13.93 39.98 56.24
CA SER A 2 -12.88 39.62 55.27
C SER A 2 -13.37 38.47 54.38
N PRO A 3 -13.11 38.47 53.07
CA PRO A 3 -13.60 37.41 52.19
C PRO A 3 -12.81 36.11 52.41
N PRO A 4 -13.45 34.94 52.29
CA PRO A 4 -12.80 33.66 52.52
C PRO A 4 -11.80 33.37 51.38
N MET A 5 -10.55 33.16 51.77
CA MET A 5 -9.45 32.75 50.92
C MET A 5 -9.72 31.34 50.37
N ARG A 6 -10.19 31.24 49.12
CA ARG A 6 -10.35 29.94 48.42
C ARG A 6 -8.97 29.37 48.08
N LEU A 7 -8.52 28.41 48.88
CA LEU A 7 -7.41 27.51 48.56
C LEU A 7 -7.72 26.73 47.29
N LEU A 8 -7.21 27.21 46.15
CA LEU A 8 -7.18 26.46 44.89
C LEU A 8 -6.17 25.32 45.03
N SER A 9 -6.60 24.18 45.58
CA SER A 9 -5.87 22.91 45.49
C SER A 9 -5.97 22.37 44.05
N GLY A 10 -5.37 23.10 43.11
CA GLY A 10 -5.16 22.63 41.76
C GLY A 10 -4.09 21.55 41.77
N SER A 11 -4.49 20.30 42.01
CA SER A 11 -3.64 19.14 41.77
C SER A 11 -3.23 19.15 40.30
N ARG A 12 -2.01 19.63 40.03
CA ARG A 12 -1.45 19.65 38.68
C ARG A 12 -1.43 18.19 38.21
N PRO A 13 -2.06 17.86 37.08
CA PRO A 13 -1.99 16.52 36.53
C PRO A 13 -0.51 16.20 36.34
N THR A 14 -0.06 15.15 37.02
CA THR A 14 1.33 14.74 37.04
C THR A 14 1.71 14.27 35.64
N LEU A 15 2.61 15.01 34.99
CA LEU A 15 3.29 14.70 33.73
C LEU A 15 3.67 13.20 33.54
N PRO A 16 4.06 12.43 34.57
CA PRO A 16 4.47 11.04 34.45
C PRO A 16 3.39 10.11 33.88
N ARG A 17 2.10 10.33 34.18
CA ARG A 17 1.03 9.42 33.72
C ARG A 17 0.82 9.49 32.22
N THR A 18 0.89 10.69 31.64
CA THR A 18 0.70 10.86 30.19
C THR A 18 1.88 10.30 29.40
N VAL A 19 3.11 10.50 29.90
CA VAL A 19 4.32 9.93 29.30
C VAL A 19 4.28 8.39 29.37
N ALA A 20 3.90 7.82 30.51
CA ALA A 20 3.76 6.38 30.66
C ALA A 20 2.72 5.78 29.70
N CYS A 21 1.54 6.40 29.57
CA CYS A 21 0.52 5.93 28.62
C CYS A 21 0.97 6.02 27.15
N LEU A 22 1.76 7.04 26.79
CA LEU A 22 2.30 7.19 25.44
C LEU A 22 3.42 6.19 25.14
N ALA A 23 4.30 5.93 26.10
CA ALA A 23 5.34 4.92 25.99
C ALA A 23 4.74 3.52 25.84
N ALA A 24 3.75 3.18 26.68
CA ALA A 24 2.97 1.96 26.50
C ALA A 24 2.32 1.93 25.10
N GLY A 25 1.77 3.08 24.66
CA GLY A 25 1.26 3.39 23.31
C GLY A 25 2.09 2.80 22.19
N LEU A 26 3.30 3.30 22.18
CA LEU A 26 4.34 2.97 21.22
C LEU A 26 4.70 1.50 21.27
N ILE A 27 4.88 0.95 22.48
CA ILE A 27 5.28 -0.44 22.65
C ILE A 27 4.24 -1.37 22.03
N LEU A 28 2.95 -1.21 22.35
CA LEU A 28 1.93 -2.08 21.77
C LEU A 28 1.71 -1.81 20.28
N ALA A 29 1.76 -0.56 19.81
CA ALA A 29 1.67 -0.29 18.38
C ALA A 29 2.82 -0.95 17.60
N ALA A 30 4.05 -0.86 18.13
CA ALA A 30 5.22 -1.53 17.58
C ALA A 30 5.08 -3.06 17.62
N LEU A 31 4.61 -3.63 18.73
CA LEU A 31 4.35 -5.07 18.86
C LEU A 31 3.32 -5.54 17.83
N CYS A 32 2.24 -4.79 17.64
CA CYS A 32 1.21 -5.18 16.71
C CYS A 32 1.64 -5.04 15.25
N VAL A 33 2.42 -4.02 14.95
CA VAL A 33 3.08 -3.89 13.66
C VAL A 33 4.11 -5.00 13.43
N ALA A 34 4.73 -5.53 14.50
CA ALA A 34 5.63 -6.68 14.44
C ALA A 34 4.89 -8.01 14.25
N LEU A 35 3.62 -8.14 14.66
CA LEU A 35 2.87 -9.41 14.59
C LEU A 35 2.87 -10.08 13.19
N PRO A 36 2.59 -9.38 12.08
CA PRO A 36 2.62 -9.98 10.74
C PRO A 36 4.00 -10.52 10.35
N TYR A 37 5.06 -9.90 10.88
CA TYR A 37 6.43 -10.33 10.64
C TYR A 37 6.81 -11.55 11.49
N GLN A 38 6.00 -11.93 12.49
CA GLN A 38 6.21 -13.14 13.27
C GLN A 38 5.69 -14.40 12.57
N GLY A 39 5.17 -14.29 11.35
CA GLY A 39 4.72 -15.43 10.54
C GLY A 39 5.78 -16.53 10.44
N GLY A 40 5.31 -17.76 10.19
CA GLY A 40 6.16 -18.94 10.04
C GLY A 40 6.92 -18.96 8.71
N ALA A 41 7.32 -20.17 8.32
CA ALA A 41 7.99 -20.43 7.05
C ALA A 41 7.26 -19.77 5.87
N THR A 42 8.00 -19.02 5.05
CA THR A 42 7.45 -18.45 3.80
C THR A 42 8.03 -19.21 2.62
N ARG A 43 7.21 -20.03 1.97
CA ARG A 43 7.60 -20.81 0.80
C ARG A 43 7.10 -20.19 -0.49
N LEU A 44 8.00 -20.01 -1.45
CA LEU A 44 7.72 -19.54 -2.80
C LEU A 44 7.96 -20.69 -3.78
N SER A 45 6.90 -21.12 -4.47
CA SER A 45 6.99 -22.09 -5.55
C SER A 45 7.25 -21.36 -6.87
N LEU A 46 8.43 -21.55 -7.46
CA LEU A 46 8.82 -20.87 -8.70
C LEU A 46 8.12 -21.47 -9.92
N GLY A 47 7.72 -22.74 -9.85
CA GLY A 47 6.86 -23.37 -10.86
C GLY A 47 5.44 -22.78 -10.94
N SER A 48 5.01 -21.97 -9.96
CA SER A 48 3.72 -21.30 -10.01
C SER A 48 3.73 -20.06 -10.93
N ILE A 49 2.61 -19.78 -11.59
CA ILE A 49 2.41 -18.48 -12.27
C ILE A 49 2.24 -17.36 -11.23
N SER A 50 1.73 -17.67 -10.04
CA SER A 50 1.54 -16.68 -8.97
C SER A 50 2.84 -16.13 -8.38
N SER A 51 3.98 -16.82 -8.57
CA SER A 51 5.29 -16.37 -8.08
C SER A 51 6.03 -15.47 -9.06
N ALA A 52 5.63 -15.41 -10.34
CA ALA A 52 6.23 -14.53 -11.35
C ALA A 52 6.50 -13.08 -10.87
N PRO A 53 5.62 -12.45 -10.06
CA PRO A 53 5.86 -11.10 -9.54
C PRO A 53 7.09 -10.93 -8.66
N ALA A 54 7.55 -12.01 -8.03
CA ALA A 54 8.71 -12.01 -7.16
C ALA A 54 10.00 -12.39 -7.91
N LEU A 55 9.93 -12.61 -9.23
CA LEU A 55 11.00 -13.19 -10.03
C LEU A 55 11.44 -12.22 -11.13
N ASP A 56 12.73 -11.92 -11.17
CA ASP A 56 13.39 -11.23 -12.26
C ASP A 56 14.50 -12.11 -12.85
N GLY A 57 14.66 -12.11 -14.18
CA GLY A 57 15.63 -12.96 -14.85
C GLY A 57 15.28 -14.46 -14.85
N PHE A 58 13.99 -14.82 -14.78
CA PHE A 58 13.51 -16.21 -14.91
C PHE A 58 12.63 -16.39 -16.15
N TYR A 59 12.72 -17.57 -16.78
CA TYR A 59 11.83 -17.97 -17.88
C TYR A 59 10.47 -18.46 -17.36
N GLN A 60 9.60 -18.88 -18.27
CA GLN A 60 8.29 -19.45 -17.94
C GLN A 60 8.42 -20.76 -17.15
N PRO A 61 7.39 -21.14 -16.35
CA PRO A 61 7.40 -22.40 -15.63
C PRO A 61 7.47 -23.61 -16.55
N GLU A 62 8.18 -24.63 -16.08
CA GLU A 62 8.34 -25.93 -16.73
C GLU A 62 8.11 -27.06 -15.73
N LEU A 63 7.91 -28.26 -16.23
CA LEU A 63 7.77 -29.48 -15.45
C LEU A 63 8.96 -30.40 -15.73
N ALA A 64 9.61 -30.85 -14.67
CA ALA A 64 10.63 -31.89 -14.76
C ALA A 64 9.96 -33.27 -14.99
N PRO A 65 10.70 -34.30 -15.42
CA PRO A 65 10.15 -35.63 -15.68
C PRO A 65 9.45 -36.28 -14.48
N ASP A 66 9.82 -35.87 -13.26
CA ASP A 66 9.23 -36.30 -11.99
C ASP A 66 7.97 -35.48 -11.60
N GLY A 67 7.55 -34.53 -12.44
CA GLY A 67 6.42 -33.63 -12.20
C GLY A 67 6.77 -32.39 -11.36
N THR A 68 8.03 -32.20 -10.95
CA THR A 68 8.44 -31.02 -10.20
C THR A 68 8.32 -29.77 -11.07
N ALA A 69 7.53 -28.80 -10.64
CA ALA A 69 7.39 -27.52 -11.34
C ALA A 69 8.52 -26.55 -10.97
N PHE A 70 9.17 -25.98 -11.97
CA PHE A 70 10.35 -25.13 -11.77
C PHE A 70 10.45 -24.02 -12.82
N ARG A 71 11.40 -23.10 -12.64
CA ARG A 71 11.81 -22.12 -13.67
C ARG A 71 13.32 -22.13 -13.84
N TRP A 72 13.77 -21.98 -15.08
CA TRP A 72 15.15 -21.65 -15.38
C TRP A 72 15.40 -20.16 -15.14
N SER A 73 16.48 -19.82 -14.45
CA SER A 73 17.05 -18.47 -14.49
C SER A 73 17.80 -18.25 -15.81
N GLN A 74 18.04 -16.99 -16.16
CA GLN A 74 19.09 -16.58 -17.10
C GLN A 74 20.47 -16.74 -16.44
N ALA A 75 21.49 -16.03 -16.93
CA ALA A 75 22.80 -15.93 -16.25
C ALA A 75 22.67 -15.46 -14.78
N GLN A 76 21.66 -14.63 -14.51
CA GLN A 76 21.28 -14.19 -13.17
C GLN A 76 19.76 -14.22 -13.04
N GLY A 77 19.27 -14.84 -11.96
CA GLY A 77 17.90 -14.71 -11.49
C GLY A 77 17.86 -13.97 -10.16
N VAL A 78 16.86 -13.12 -9.93
CA VAL A 78 16.63 -12.43 -8.66
C VAL A 78 15.24 -12.79 -8.14
N ILE A 79 15.19 -13.23 -6.89
CA ILE A 79 13.97 -13.58 -6.17
C ILE A 79 13.77 -12.56 -5.06
N THR A 80 12.65 -11.83 -5.07
CA THR A 80 12.37 -10.76 -4.13
C THR A 80 11.30 -11.17 -3.12
N PHE A 81 11.65 -11.14 -1.84
CA PHE A 81 10.70 -11.29 -0.74
C PHE A 81 10.42 -9.94 -0.09
N GLY A 82 9.16 -9.51 -0.18
CA GLY A 82 8.67 -8.35 0.55
C GLY A 82 8.35 -8.72 2.00
N HIS A 83 8.65 -7.81 2.92
CA HIS A 83 8.14 -7.85 4.30
C HIS A 83 8.57 -9.05 5.15
N VAL A 84 9.78 -9.58 4.96
CA VAL A 84 10.30 -10.71 5.77
C VAL A 84 10.65 -10.32 7.21
N GLY A 85 10.73 -9.02 7.49
CA GLY A 85 11.16 -8.46 8.77
C GLY A 85 12.68 -8.60 8.98
N VAL A 86 13.19 -8.03 10.06
CA VAL A 86 14.61 -8.12 10.43
C VAL A 86 14.76 -9.18 11.53
N ARG A 87 15.24 -10.37 11.16
CA ARG A 87 15.57 -11.50 12.05
C ARG A 87 16.46 -12.52 11.33
N PRO A 88 17.20 -13.38 12.05
CA PRO A 88 17.93 -14.47 11.41
C PRO A 88 16.97 -15.43 10.69
N LEU A 89 17.30 -15.78 9.45
CA LEU A 89 16.49 -16.68 8.62
C LEU A 89 17.36 -17.84 8.12
N ARG A 90 16.75 -19.01 7.93
CA ARG A 90 17.30 -20.09 7.13
C ARG A 90 16.62 -20.07 5.77
N LEU A 91 17.43 -19.95 4.74
CA LEU A 91 17.04 -20.06 3.34
C LEU A 91 17.23 -21.51 2.91
N ARG A 92 16.14 -22.19 2.58
CA ARG A 92 16.14 -23.52 1.96
C ARG A 92 15.83 -23.36 0.49
N LEU A 93 16.76 -23.74 -0.37
CA LEU A 93 16.66 -23.57 -1.82
C LEU A 93 16.66 -24.95 -2.48
N TYR A 94 15.57 -25.27 -3.20
CA TYR A 94 15.50 -26.50 -4.00
C TYR A 94 15.77 -26.19 -5.46
N ALA A 95 17.01 -26.46 -5.85
CA ALA A 95 17.57 -26.01 -7.11
C ALA A 95 18.44 -27.08 -7.76
N HIS A 96 18.74 -26.82 -9.03
CA HIS A 96 19.41 -27.73 -9.92
C HIS A 96 20.11 -26.95 -11.05
N ALA A 97 21.25 -27.43 -11.54
CA ALA A 97 21.94 -26.81 -12.66
C ALA A 97 22.72 -27.82 -13.54
N LEU A 98 22.04 -28.85 -14.05
CA LEU A 98 22.64 -29.83 -14.98
C LEU A 98 23.27 -29.11 -16.15
N ARG A 99 24.48 -29.55 -16.51
CA ARG A 99 25.12 -29.18 -17.77
C ARG A 99 25.66 -30.41 -18.46
N PRO A 100 25.75 -30.40 -19.80
CA PRO A 100 26.46 -31.43 -20.55
C PRO A 100 27.93 -31.55 -20.14
N GLN A 101 28.56 -30.45 -19.72
CA GLN A 101 30.01 -30.35 -19.47
C GLN A 101 30.40 -30.44 -17.99
N GLY A 102 29.50 -30.86 -17.09
CA GLY A 102 29.82 -31.10 -15.68
C GLY A 102 28.99 -30.28 -14.68
N ILE A 103 29.55 -30.07 -13.49
CA ILE A 103 28.87 -29.45 -12.34
C ILE A 103 28.98 -27.92 -12.44
N ALA A 104 27.85 -27.22 -12.29
CA ALA A 104 27.84 -25.76 -12.23
C ALA A 104 28.15 -25.28 -10.81
N THR A 105 28.80 -24.13 -10.65
CA THR A 105 28.80 -23.42 -9.36
C THR A 105 27.72 -22.36 -9.39
N VAL A 106 26.81 -22.42 -8.42
CA VAL A 106 25.78 -21.39 -8.19
C VAL A 106 26.26 -20.47 -7.10
N ILE A 107 26.29 -19.18 -7.40
CA ILE A 107 26.64 -18.12 -6.48
C ILE A 107 25.34 -17.50 -5.96
N VAL A 108 25.14 -17.55 -4.63
CA VAL A 108 24.01 -16.93 -3.96
C VAL A 108 24.43 -15.57 -3.43
N GLY A 109 23.70 -14.53 -3.83
CA GLY A 109 23.84 -13.18 -3.32
C GLY A 109 22.58 -12.72 -2.61
N ILE A 110 22.75 -11.90 -1.58
CA ILE A 110 21.69 -11.27 -0.81
C ILE A 110 21.87 -9.76 -0.92
N ASN A 111 20.85 -9.08 -1.44
CA ASN A 111 20.85 -7.62 -1.65
C ASN A 111 22.12 -7.12 -2.37
N GLY A 112 22.55 -7.86 -3.40
CA GLY A 112 23.72 -7.53 -4.23
C GLY A 112 25.07 -7.98 -3.67
N ARG A 113 25.13 -8.47 -2.42
CA ARG A 113 26.36 -9.01 -1.82
C ARG A 113 26.37 -10.53 -1.92
N GLU A 114 27.48 -11.10 -2.38
CA GLU A 114 27.67 -12.55 -2.37
C GLU A 114 27.75 -13.09 -0.94
N VAL A 115 27.01 -14.16 -0.65
CA VAL A 115 26.93 -14.77 0.68
C VAL A 115 27.42 -16.21 0.67
N ASP A 116 27.15 -16.97 -0.40
CA ASP A 116 27.52 -18.38 -0.46
C ASP A 116 27.68 -18.89 -1.89
N ARG A 117 28.25 -20.09 -2.02
CA ARG A 117 28.46 -20.82 -3.28
C ARG A 117 28.21 -22.29 -3.06
N PHE A 118 27.45 -22.93 -3.94
CA PHE A 118 27.30 -24.38 -3.92
C PHE A 118 27.47 -25.00 -5.31
N PRO A 119 28.04 -26.20 -5.40
CA PRO A 119 28.01 -26.99 -6.62
C PRO A 119 26.58 -27.48 -6.86
N ALA A 120 26.03 -27.22 -8.05
CA ALA A 120 24.75 -27.72 -8.50
C ALA A 120 24.96 -28.58 -9.75
N GLY A 121 24.72 -29.88 -9.61
CA GLY A 121 24.75 -30.84 -10.70
C GLY A 121 23.86 -32.03 -10.36
N GLY A 122 23.43 -32.80 -11.36
CA GLY A 122 22.64 -34.02 -11.15
C GLY A 122 21.13 -33.76 -11.08
N ALA A 123 20.48 -34.17 -9.99
CA ALA A 123 19.04 -33.95 -9.76
C ALA A 123 18.80 -32.67 -8.93
N PHE A 124 17.54 -32.29 -8.72
CA PHE A 124 17.21 -31.24 -7.75
C PHE A 124 17.68 -31.63 -6.34
N ALA A 125 18.43 -30.73 -5.73
CA ALA A 125 18.95 -30.88 -4.38
C ALA A 125 18.53 -29.67 -3.54
N GLU A 126 18.43 -29.91 -2.23
CA GLU A 126 18.15 -28.87 -1.25
C GLU A 126 19.46 -28.27 -0.75
N HIS A 127 19.50 -26.94 -0.68
CA HIS A 127 20.63 -26.16 -0.22
C HIS A 127 20.18 -25.23 0.90
N ASP A 128 20.83 -25.35 2.06
CA ASP A 128 20.50 -24.59 3.25
C ASP A 128 21.54 -23.50 3.51
N LEU A 129 21.05 -22.27 3.66
CA LEU A 129 21.88 -21.10 3.94
C LEU A 129 21.35 -20.36 5.16
N THR A 130 22.23 -19.95 6.07
CA THR A 130 21.84 -19.08 7.19
C THR A 130 22.06 -17.63 6.79
N LEU A 131 21.00 -16.83 6.88
CA LEU A 131 21.00 -15.42 6.55
C LEU A 131 21.07 -14.58 7.84
N ASP A 132 22.05 -13.68 7.87
CA ASP A 132 22.25 -12.75 8.98
C ASP A 132 21.41 -11.47 8.78
N PRO A 133 20.74 -10.93 9.82
CA PRO A 133 19.97 -9.69 9.71
C PRO A 133 20.74 -8.50 9.13
N SER A 134 22.06 -8.43 9.31
CA SER A 134 22.92 -7.39 8.74
C SER A 134 23.00 -7.42 7.21
N GLN A 135 22.62 -8.53 6.59
CA GLN A 135 22.54 -8.68 5.13
C GLN A 135 21.23 -8.12 4.59
N PHE A 136 20.26 -7.78 5.45
CA PHE A 136 18.96 -7.27 5.02
C PHE A 136 19.04 -5.76 4.82
N GLY A 137 18.54 -5.28 3.68
CA GLY A 137 18.42 -3.85 3.44
C GLY A 137 17.50 -3.19 4.48
N TRP A 138 17.64 -1.88 4.68
CA TRP A 138 16.85 -1.10 5.65
C TRP A 138 15.33 -1.16 5.43
N ASN A 139 14.91 -1.62 4.24
CA ASN A 139 13.53 -1.79 3.84
C ASN A 139 12.93 -3.16 4.23
N SER A 140 13.70 -4.09 4.80
CA SER A 140 13.31 -5.50 4.98
C SER A 140 12.79 -6.14 3.70
N GLU A 141 13.32 -5.69 2.57
CA GLU A 141 13.19 -6.38 1.29
C GLU A 141 14.41 -7.28 1.16
N LEU A 142 14.16 -8.56 0.90
CA LEU A 142 15.21 -9.55 0.75
C LEU A 142 15.25 -9.94 -0.73
N GLN A 143 16.29 -9.48 -1.42
CA GLN A 143 16.58 -9.87 -2.78
C GLN A 143 17.63 -10.98 -2.78
N ILE A 144 17.25 -12.14 -3.29
CA ILE A 144 18.10 -13.32 -3.40
C ILE A 144 18.49 -13.45 -4.86
N SER A 145 19.74 -13.15 -5.19
CA SER A 145 20.29 -13.33 -6.53
C SER A 145 20.95 -14.69 -6.66
N LEU A 146 20.61 -15.44 -7.69
CA LEU A 146 21.24 -16.68 -8.08
C LEU A 146 22.00 -16.42 -9.38
N ARG A 147 23.34 -16.58 -9.34
CA ARG A 147 24.20 -16.39 -10.52
C ARG A 147 24.89 -17.70 -10.85
N ALA A 148 24.83 -18.07 -12.12
CA ALA A 148 25.60 -19.18 -12.67
C ALA A 148 25.99 -18.83 -14.11
N THR A 149 27.13 -19.33 -14.58
CA THR A 149 27.50 -19.22 -16.00
C THR A 149 26.33 -19.77 -16.82
N PRO A 150 25.74 -19.09 -17.81
CA PRO A 150 24.66 -19.71 -18.58
C PRO A 150 25.18 -20.84 -19.48
N PHE A 151 24.31 -21.74 -19.94
CA PHE A 151 24.58 -22.67 -21.04
C PHE A 151 23.37 -22.77 -21.96
N VAL A 152 23.56 -23.35 -23.14
CA VAL A 152 22.50 -23.61 -24.12
C VAL A 152 22.41 -25.13 -24.29
N ALA A 153 21.20 -25.69 -24.21
CA ALA A 153 20.95 -27.12 -24.23
C ALA A 153 20.10 -27.49 -25.45
N PRO A 154 20.68 -27.94 -26.57
CA PRO A 154 19.89 -28.28 -27.76
C PRO A 154 18.76 -29.27 -27.43
N PRO A 155 17.54 -29.05 -27.95
CA PRO A 155 17.14 -28.06 -28.95
C PRO A 155 16.77 -26.67 -28.38
N ASP A 156 16.85 -26.48 -27.06
CA ASP A 156 16.58 -25.19 -26.42
C ASP A 156 17.64 -24.17 -26.82
N THR A 157 17.19 -22.98 -27.24
CA THR A 157 18.05 -21.87 -27.68
C THR A 157 18.27 -20.83 -26.58
N ARG A 158 17.58 -20.96 -25.45
CA ARG A 158 17.69 -20.05 -24.31
C ARG A 158 19.03 -20.22 -23.61
N GLN A 159 19.51 -19.13 -23.01
CA GLN A 159 20.63 -19.16 -22.07
C GLN A 159 20.11 -19.56 -20.69
N LEU A 160 20.35 -20.80 -20.30
CA LEU A 160 19.88 -21.41 -19.05
C LEU A 160 20.94 -21.30 -17.95
N GLY A 161 20.56 -20.75 -16.80
CA GLY A 161 21.39 -20.69 -15.60
C GLY A 161 21.09 -21.83 -14.63
N VAL A 162 20.24 -21.56 -13.65
CA VAL A 162 19.84 -22.48 -12.58
C VAL A 162 18.35 -22.76 -12.68
N ALA A 163 17.98 -24.03 -12.66
CA ALA A 163 16.60 -24.47 -12.49
C ALA A 163 16.23 -24.42 -11.02
N VAL A 164 15.20 -23.67 -10.66
CA VAL A 164 14.76 -23.52 -9.28
C VAL A 164 13.28 -23.87 -9.17
N ALA A 165 12.98 -24.83 -8.31
CA ALA A 165 11.62 -25.33 -8.11
C ALA A 165 10.91 -24.53 -7.02
N TRP A 166 11.54 -24.40 -5.85
CA TRP A 166 11.00 -23.62 -4.75
C TRP A 166 12.11 -23.09 -3.86
N LEU A 167 11.74 -22.09 -3.06
CA LEU A 167 12.57 -21.48 -2.05
C LEU A 167 11.73 -21.27 -0.79
N GLU A 168 12.29 -21.56 0.38
CA GLU A 168 11.62 -21.41 1.67
C GLU A 168 12.49 -20.59 2.63
N LEU A 169 11.86 -19.66 3.33
CA LEU A 169 12.48 -18.83 4.36
C LEU A 169 11.91 -19.21 5.71
N ASP A 170 12.73 -19.90 6.51
CA ASP A 170 12.39 -20.35 7.84
C ASP A 170 12.97 -19.39 8.88
N PRO A 171 12.17 -18.89 9.84
CA PRO A 171 12.71 -18.16 10.97
C PRO A 171 13.49 -19.10 11.89
N LEU A 172 14.74 -18.76 12.19
CA LEU A 172 15.56 -19.56 13.12
C LEU A 172 15.18 -19.30 14.58
N PHE A 173 15.20 -18.04 14.99
CA PHE A 173 14.83 -17.61 16.34
C PHE A 173 14.62 -16.09 16.37
N GLY A 174 14.01 -15.61 17.45
CA GLY A 174 13.85 -14.19 17.74
C GLY A 174 12.59 -13.56 17.15
N VAL A 175 12.31 -12.34 17.62
CA VAL A 175 11.17 -11.53 17.18
C VAL A 175 11.59 -10.76 15.93
N ALA A 176 10.86 -10.90 14.84
CA ALA A 176 11.10 -10.11 13.64
C ALA A 176 10.83 -8.64 13.93
N ALA A 177 11.84 -7.78 13.80
CA ALA A 177 11.61 -6.34 13.88
C ALA A 177 10.98 -5.85 12.56
N PRO A 178 9.96 -4.97 12.61
CA PRO A 178 9.47 -4.31 11.40
C PRO A 178 10.58 -3.47 10.76
N PRO A 179 10.57 -3.27 9.44
CA PRO A 179 11.56 -2.42 8.79
C PRO A 179 11.50 -0.98 9.32
N ALA A 180 12.64 -0.29 9.27
CA ALA A 180 12.75 1.11 9.70
C ALA A 180 11.73 2.02 8.98
N ARG A 181 11.42 1.74 7.70
CA ARG A 181 10.42 2.48 6.92
C ARG A 181 8.99 2.40 7.50
N VAL A 182 8.72 1.38 8.30
CA VAL A 182 7.44 1.19 9.00
C VAL A 182 7.50 1.81 10.40
N LEU A 183 8.62 1.62 11.12
CA LEU A 183 8.81 2.17 12.46
C LEU A 183 8.93 3.69 12.48
N PHE A 184 9.57 4.29 11.46
CA PHE A 184 9.84 5.73 11.42
C PHE A 184 8.55 6.58 11.32
N PRO A 185 7.59 6.27 10.42
CA PRO A 185 6.28 6.93 10.42
C PRO A 185 5.51 6.76 11.73
N LEU A 186 5.59 5.58 12.38
CA LEU A 186 4.98 5.34 13.68
C LEU A 186 5.56 6.27 14.77
N LEU A 187 6.89 6.40 14.79
CA LEU A 187 7.59 7.31 15.69
C LEU A 187 7.21 8.77 15.43
N LEU A 188 7.17 9.19 14.16
CA LEU A 188 6.76 10.55 13.77
C LEU A 188 5.30 10.84 14.12
N ALA A 189 4.38 9.93 13.81
CA ALA A 189 2.98 10.05 14.17
C ALA A 189 2.81 10.18 15.68
N THR A 190 3.61 9.45 16.45
CA THR A 190 3.56 9.53 17.90
C THR A 190 4.16 10.82 18.44
N ALA A 191 5.31 11.24 17.92
CA ALA A 191 5.91 12.53 18.26
C ALA A 191 4.93 13.68 17.98
N TRP A 192 4.21 13.61 16.85
CA TRP A 192 3.17 14.56 16.50
C TRP A 192 2.00 14.54 17.50
N LEU A 193 1.49 13.36 17.88
CA LEU A 193 0.44 13.24 18.90
C LEU A 193 0.86 13.79 20.27
N VAL A 194 2.14 13.62 20.65
CA VAL A 194 2.72 14.17 21.88
C VAL A 194 2.76 15.69 21.81
N LEU A 195 3.21 16.26 20.68
CA LEU A 195 3.28 17.69 20.46
C LEU A 195 1.89 18.34 20.41
N ALA A 196 0.93 17.70 19.74
CA ALA A 196 -0.46 18.15 19.63
C ALA A 196 -1.20 18.18 20.97
N ARG A 197 -0.73 17.42 21.96
CA ARG A 197 -1.31 17.39 23.32
C ARG A 197 -0.75 18.48 24.26
N ARG A 198 0.26 19.24 23.85
CA ARG A 198 0.75 20.33 24.70
C ARG A 198 -0.35 21.39 24.86
N PRO A 199 -0.64 21.85 26.09
CA PRO A 199 -1.72 22.81 26.34
C PRO A 199 -1.49 24.11 25.57
N ALA A 200 -2.60 24.74 25.16
CA ALA A 200 -2.74 25.90 24.26
C ALA A 200 -2.11 27.23 24.75
N ARG A 201 -1.00 27.19 25.48
CA ARG A 201 -0.19 28.37 25.82
C ARG A 201 0.88 28.68 24.78
N ILE A 202 1.06 27.80 23.79
CA ILE A 202 1.85 28.13 22.59
C ILE A 202 0.93 28.96 21.69
N PRO A 203 1.31 30.20 21.32
CA PRO A 203 0.50 31.04 20.45
C PRO A 203 0.13 30.30 19.17
N LEU A 204 -1.13 30.39 18.76
CA LEU A 204 -1.78 29.57 17.72
C LEU A 204 -1.03 29.56 16.37
N SER A 205 -0.18 30.55 16.10
CA SER A 205 0.65 30.66 14.89
C SER A 205 1.78 29.64 14.79
N GLN A 206 2.38 29.18 15.90
CA GLN A 206 3.51 28.24 15.87
C GLN A 206 3.13 26.76 15.75
N PRO A 207 2.07 26.24 16.42
CA PRO A 207 1.69 24.85 16.24
C PRO A 207 1.08 24.64 14.85
N LEU A 208 0.35 25.60 14.26
CA LEU A 208 -0.26 25.42 12.93
C LEU A 208 0.77 25.16 11.83
N SER A 209 1.91 25.86 11.83
CA SER A 209 3.02 25.66 10.89
C SER A 209 3.72 24.32 11.07
N LEU A 210 3.93 23.87 12.31
CA LEU A 210 4.46 22.53 12.59
C LEU A 210 3.45 21.42 12.21
N THR A 211 2.16 21.67 12.44
CA THR A 211 1.09 20.73 12.14
C THR A 211 0.93 20.57 10.64
N LEU A 212 0.95 21.67 9.87
CA LEU A 212 0.90 21.69 8.41
C LEU A 212 2.19 21.18 7.76
N GLY A 213 3.35 21.36 8.39
CA GLY A 213 4.63 20.81 7.90
C GLY A 213 4.76 19.30 8.13
N LEU A 214 4.17 18.77 9.20
CA LEU A 214 4.21 17.34 9.54
C LEU A 214 3.02 16.54 8.96
N LEU A 215 1.92 17.20 8.58
CA LEU A 215 0.76 16.54 7.95
C LEU A 215 1.11 15.77 6.68
N PRO A 216 1.91 16.32 5.73
CA PRO A 216 2.31 15.61 4.52
C PRO A 216 3.16 14.39 4.85
N VAL A 217 4.05 14.51 5.83
CA VAL A 217 4.93 13.41 6.27
C VAL A 217 4.12 12.30 6.95
N GLY A 218 3.15 12.67 7.80
CA GLY A 218 2.21 11.73 8.42
C GLY A 218 1.28 11.08 7.40
N LEU A 219 0.81 11.82 6.41
CA LEU A 219 -0.04 11.32 5.33
C LEU A 219 0.74 10.38 4.40
N VAL A 220 1.97 10.72 4.00
CA VAL A 220 2.87 9.84 3.23
C VAL A 220 3.20 8.59 4.04
N GLY A 221 3.44 8.72 5.34
CA GLY A 221 3.62 7.60 6.25
C GLY A 221 2.40 6.67 6.32
N LEU A 222 1.20 7.23 6.51
CA LEU A 222 -0.06 6.49 6.52
C LEU A 222 -0.36 5.83 5.17
N LEU A 223 -0.12 6.53 4.06
CA LEU A 223 -0.28 6.00 2.71
C LEU A 223 0.70 4.87 2.42
N ARG A 224 1.96 4.94 2.90
CA ARG A 224 2.95 3.85 2.78
C ARG A 224 2.68 2.67 3.70
N LEU A 225 1.93 2.87 4.79
CA LEU A 225 1.49 1.80 5.70
C LEU A 225 0.14 1.18 5.28
N TRP A 226 -0.54 1.76 4.28
CA TRP A 226 -1.87 1.37 3.80
C TRP A 226 -2.03 -0.11 3.39
N PRO A 227 -1.06 -0.79 2.76
CA PRO A 227 -1.21 -2.21 2.43
C PRO A 227 -1.19 -3.12 3.67
N LEU A 228 -0.60 -2.66 4.77
CA LEU A 228 -0.55 -3.38 6.04
C LEU A 228 -1.80 -3.11 6.90
N LEU A 229 -2.68 -2.19 6.49
CA LEU A 229 -3.75 -1.63 7.32
C LEU A 229 -4.94 -2.56 7.64
N PRO A 230 -5.36 -3.54 6.81
CA PRO A 230 -6.56 -4.32 7.12
C PRO A 230 -6.45 -5.26 8.34
N TRP A 231 -5.26 -5.76 8.66
CA TRP A 231 -5.09 -6.79 9.71
C TRP A 231 -4.27 -6.32 10.91
N VAL A 232 -3.36 -5.38 10.70
CA VAL A 232 -2.37 -4.94 11.71
C VAL A 232 -2.94 -3.91 12.67
N TRP A 233 -4.00 -3.19 12.28
CA TRP A 233 -4.49 -2.04 13.03
C TRP A 233 -5.87 -2.23 13.68
N ILE A 234 -6.66 -3.25 13.31
CA ILE A 234 -7.97 -3.46 13.96
C ILE A 234 -7.78 -3.86 15.44
N ALA A 235 -6.90 -4.82 15.73
CA ALA A 235 -6.66 -5.27 17.09
C ALA A 235 -6.00 -4.21 18.01
N PRO A 236 -4.98 -3.44 17.57
CA PRO A 236 -4.32 -2.48 18.43
C PRO A 236 -5.10 -1.17 18.50
N LEU A 237 -5.79 -0.72 17.45
CA LEU A 237 -6.75 0.38 17.61
C LEU A 237 -7.90 -0.03 18.53
N ALA A 238 -8.39 -1.27 18.50
CA ALA A 238 -9.40 -1.74 19.44
C ALA A 238 -8.87 -1.77 20.90
N VAL A 239 -7.62 -2.18 21.12
CA VAL A 239 -7.00 -2.24 22.46
C VAL A 239 -6.49 -0.87 22.96
N TRP A 240 -6.01 0.02 22.07
CA TRP A 240 -5.60 1.41 22.38
C TRP A 240 -6.78 2.35 22.51
N ALA A 241 -7.69 2.30 21.56
CA ALA A 241 -8.89 3.12 21.57
C ALA A 241 -9.90 2.55 22.59
N GLY A 242 -9.89 1.28 22.97
CA GLY A 242 -10.82 0.77 23.97
C GLY A 242 -10.86 1.62 25.26
N PRO A 243 -9.76 1.75 26.03
CA PRO A 243 -9.78 2.50 27.30
C PRO A 243 -9.67 4.03 27.12
N VAL A 244 -8.91 4.52 26.13
CA VAL A 244 -8.75 5.95 25.84
C VAL A 244 -9.99 6.52 25.14
N ALA A 245 -10.61 5.78 24.24
CA ALA A 245 -11.92 6.11 23.71
C ALA A 245 -12.99 5.87 24.79
N VAL A 246 -13.01 4.82 25.62
CA VAL A 246 -14.03 4.73 26.71
C VAL A 246 -13.94 5.91 27.71
N SER A 247 -12.78 6.50 27.94
CA SER A 247 -12.62 7.66 28.85
C SER A 247 -12.70 9.04 28.18
N LEU A 248 -12.24 9.19 26.92
CA LEU A 248 -12.34 10.42 26.14
C LEU A 248 -13.57 10.49 25.25
N VAL A 249 -14.17 9.38 24.84
CA VAL A 249 -15.40 9.33 24.03
C VAL A 249 -16.50 10.00 24.79
N PRO A 250 -16.86 9.75 26.06
CA PRO A 250 -18.02 10.44 26.64
C PRO A 250 -17.90 11.96 26.58
N ARG A 251 -16.74 12.53 26.95
CA ARG A 251 -16.52 13.99 26.95
C ARG A 251 -16.29 14.58 25.56
N SER A 252 -15.55 13.89 24.69
CA SER A 252 -15.26 14.31 23.31
C SER A 252 -16.46 14.09 22.40
N TRP A 253 -17.23 13.02 22.62
CA TRP A 253 -18.53 12.70 22.02
C TRP A 253 -19.59 13.68 22.48
N HIS A 254 -19.69 14.03 23.75
CA HIS A 254 -20.63 15.08 24.17
C HIS A 254 -20.26 16.45 23.58
N ARG A 255 -18.96 16.77 23.44
CA ARG A 255 -18.51 17.99 22.76
C ARG A 255 -18.76 17.95 21.26
N LEU A 256 -18.45 16.83 20.61
CA LEU A 256 -18.66 16.56 19.20
C LEU A 256 -20.15 16.56 18.88
N ARG A 257 -20.99 15.85 19.63
CA ARG A 257 -22.45 15.84 19.50
C ARG A 257 -23.05 17.23 19.69
N ARG A 258 -22.57 18.03 20.66
CA ARG A 258 -22.99 19.43 20.81
C ARG A 258 -22.54 20.30 19.64
N TRP A 259 -21.33 20.09 19.12
CA TRP A 259 -20.80 20.83 17.98
C TRP A 259 -21.52 20.45 16.67
N LEU A 260 -21.67 19.16 16.38
CA LEU A 260 -22.47 18.61 15.29
C LEU A 260 -23.93 19.02 15.39
N GLY A 261 -24.51 19.06 16.59
CA GLY A 261 -25.86 19.57 16.82
C GLY A 261 -25.99 21.05 16.47
N ARG A 262 -25.02 21.88 16.88
CA ARG A 262 -24.95 23.30 16.50
C ARG A 262 -24.76 23.49 15.00
N LEU A 263 -23.90 22.69 14.36
CA LEU A 263 -23.71 22.70 12.91
C LEU A 263 -24.98 22.27 12.16
N ARG A 264 -25.63 21.19 12.60
CA ARG A 264 -26.90 20.72 12.04
C ARG A 264 -28.00 21.78 12.18
N ALA A 265 -28.06 22.49 13.31
CA ALA A 265 -29.03 23.56 13.52
C ALA A 265 -28.76 24.80 12.65
N ARG A 266 -27.49 25.22 12.54
CA ARG A 266 -27.10 26.41 11.76
C ARG A 266 -27.06 26.18 10.25
N HIS A 267 -26.58 25.01 9.83
CA HIS A 267 -26.34 24.65 8.42
C HIS A 267 -26.80 23.20 8.14
N PRO A 268 -28.11 22.91 8.21
CA PRO A 268 -28.63 21.54 8.08
C PRO A 268 -28.22 20.87 6.78
N GLN A 269 -28.19 21.61 5.67
CA GLN A 269 -27.81 21.08 4.36
C GLN A 269 -26.33 20.67 4.30
N ALA A 270 -25.44 21.56 4.74
CA ALA A 270 -24.00 21.29 4.76
C ALA A 270 -23.68 20.11 5.68
N PHE A 271 -24.37 20.01 6.81
CA PHE A 271 -24.26 18.86 7.72
C PHE A 271 -24.62 17.54 7.02
N TRP A 272 -25.77 17.47 6.34
CA TRP A 272 -26.19 16.24 5.66
C TRP A 272 -25.30 15.88 4.47
N LEU A 273 -24.86 16.87 3.68
CA LEU A 273 -23.90 16.66 2.60
C LEU A 273 -22.56 16.13 3.13
N ALA A 274 -22.02 16.72 4.19
CA ALA A 274 -20.79 16.26 4.82
C ALA A 274 -20.92 14.84 5.39
N LEU A 275 -22.08 14.52 5.99
CA LEU A 275 -22.36 13.17 6.49
C LEU A 275 -22.41 12.15 5.35
N MET A 276 -23.16 12.45 4.27
CA MET A 276 -23.24 11.57 3.10
C MET A 276 -21.88 11.38 2.44
N ALA A 277 -21.09 12.44 2.27
CA ALA A 277 -19.74 12.36 1.74
C ALA A 277 -18.83 11.51 2.64
N GLY A 278 -18.92 11.67 3.97
CA GLY A 278 -18.16 10.86 4.92
C GLY A 278 -18.51 9.36 4.85
N VAL A 279 -19.81 9.04 4.78
CA VAL A 279 -20.27 7.64 4.64
C VAL A 279 -19.88 7.07 3.27
N ALA A 280 -20.02 7.85 2.19
CA ALA A 280 -19.59 7.45 0.87
C ALA A 280 -18.08 7.16 0.85
N LEU A 281 -17.24 8.05 1.39
CA LEU A 281 -15.80 7.78 1.50
C LEU A 281 -15.48 6.50 2.29
N ALA A 282 -16.22 6.23 3.38
CA ALA A 282 -16.04 5.00 4.15
C ALA A 282 -16.41 3.72 3.36
N VAL A 283 -17.30 3.82 2.37
CA VAL A 283 -17.65 2.71 1.45
C VAL A 283 -16.66 2.60 0.30
N TYR A 284 -16.34 3.72 -0.35
CA TYR A 284 -15.54 3.74 -1.58
C TYR A 284 -14.05 3.47 -1.32
N LEU A 285 -13.46 4.01 -0.24
CA LEU A 285 -12.01 3.87 0.01
C LEU A 285 -11.56 2.42 0.21
N PRO A 286 -12.21 1.57 1.03
CA PRO A 286 -11.84 0.17 1.14
C PRO A 286 -11.87 -0.55 -0.22
N LEU A 287 -12.93 -0.33 -1.01
CA LEU A 287 -13.10 -0.94 -2.33
C LEU A 287 -12.04 -0.47 -3.33
N ALA A 288 -11.72 0.83 -3.33
CA ALA A 288 -10.69 1.44 -4.19
C ALA A 288 -9.29 0.89 -3.94
N THR A 289 -9.07 0.25 -2.81
CA THR A 289 -7.76 -0.29 -2.41
C THR A 289 -7.64 -1.78 -2.64
N THR A 290 -8.70 -2.41 -3.13
CA THR A 290 -8.67 -3.80 -3.59
C THR A 290 -7.88 -3.93 -4.90
N THR A 291 -7.62 -5.17 -5.31
CA THR A 291 -7.05 -5.46 -6.63
C THR A 291 -7.95 -4.95 -7.75
N GLY A 292 -9.27 -4.95 -7.54
CA GLY A 292 -10.29 -4.63 -8.53
C GLY A 292 -10.39 -5.65 -9.65
N TYR A 293 -11.06 -5.27 -10.74
CA TYR A 293 -11.23 -6.13 -11.91
C TYR A 293 -9.92 -6.17 -12.72
N TRP A 294 -9.38 -7.38 -12.91
CA TRP A 294 -8.01 -7.57 -13.39
C TRP A 294 -7.78 -7.13 -14.84
N GLY A 295 -8.77 -7.23 -15.73
CA GLY A 295 -8.60 -6.89 -17.15
C GLY A 295 -8.24 -5.42 -17.40
N ASP A 296 -9.21 -4.52 -17.20
CA ASP A 296 -9.05 -3.11 -17.56
C ASP A 296 -7.96 -2.41 -16.74
N ILE A 297 -7.83 -2.73 -15.45
CA ILE A 297 -6.86 -2.03 -14.59
C ILE A 297 -5.41 -2.31 -14.99
N GLU A 298 -5.10 -3.52 -15.48
CA GLU A 298 -3.76 -3.86 -15.96
C GLU A 298 -3.42 -3.09 -17.25
N ILE A 299 -4.40 -2.95 -18.15
CA ILE A 299 -4.27 -2.13 -19.35
C ILE A 299 -4.05 -0.66 -18.96
N TYR A 300 -4.78 -0.12 -17.99
CA TYR A 300 -4.59 1.26 -17.51
C TYR A 300 -3.22 1.47 -16.88
N MET A 301 -2.71 0.49 -16.12
CA MET A 301 -1.34 0.54 -15.59
C MET A 301 -0.31 0.56 -16.73
N ALA A 302 -0.48 -0.26 -17.77
CA ALA A 302 0.40 -0.28 -18.93
C ALA A 302 0.39 1.04 -19.70
N TRP A 303 -0.79 1.61 -19.96
CA TRP A 303 -0.93 2.95 -20.55
C TRP A 303 -0.30 4.03 -19.68
N THR A 304 -0.46 3.94 -18.36
CA THR A 304 0.14 4.87 -17.40
C THR A 304 1.66 4.83 -17.46
N TRP A 305 2.24 3.62 -17.46
CA TRP A 305 3.67 3.43 -17.59
C TRP A 305 4.21 4.03 -18.90
N GLN A 306 3.56 3.73 -20.02
CA GLN A 306 3.96 4.22 -21.34
C GLN A 306 3.81 5.74 -21.45
N ALA A 307 2.71 6.31 -20.96
CA ALA A 307 2.49 7.75 -20.93
C ALA A 307 3.52 8.49 -20.05
N THR A 308 3.98 7.85 -18.98
CA THR A 308 4.96 8.42 -18.05
C THR A 308 6.38 8.39 -18.61
N HIS A 309 6.77 7.31 -19.31
CA HIS A 309 8.13 7.16 -19.86
C HIS A 309 8.31 7.81 -21.22
N SER A 310 7.31 7.67 -22.09
CA SER A 310 7.41 8.00 -23.51
C SER A 310 6.45 9.12 -23.93
N GLY A 311 5.67 9.66 -22.97
CA GLY A 311 4.69 10.71 -23.21
C GLY A 311 3.33 10.19 -23.72
N ILE A 312 2.28 11.00 -23.59
CA ILE A 312 0.89 10.61 -23.86
C ILE A 312 0.68 10.14 -25.31
N HIS A 313 1.32 10.78 -26.28
CA HIS A 313 1.19 10.44 -27.70
C HIS A 313 1.66 9.01 -28.02
N SER A 314 2.65 8.52 -27.27
CA SER A 314 3.24 7.20 -27.50
C SER A 314 2.27 6.05 -27.21
N VAL A 315 1.25 6.27 -26.37
CA VAL A 315 0.28 5.23 -25.98
C VAL A 315 -0.59 4.79 -27.16
N TYR A 316 -0.78 5.65 -28.16
CA TYR A 316 -1.51 5.32 -29.40
C TYR A 316 -0.62 4.73 -30.49
N ALA A 317 0.71 4.74 -30.31
CA ALA A 317 1.61 4.13 -31.27
C ALA A 317 1.57 2.60 -31.14
N PRO A 318 1.77 1.85 -32.24
CA PRO A 318 1.90 0.40 -32.18
C PRO A 318 2.98 -0.03 -31.17
N SER A 319 2.58 -0.82 -30.18
CA SER A 319 3.46 -1.32 -29.13
C SER A 319 2.99 -2.69 -28.65
N PHE A 320 3.70 -3.28 -27.69
CA PHE A 320 3.25 -4.52 -27.05
C PHE A 320 2.02 -4.30 -26.14
N VAL A 321 1.70 -3.05 -25.79
CA VAL A 321 0.46 -2.67 -25.08
C VAL A 321 -0.62 -2.37 -26.11
N ALA A 322 -1.80 -2.96 -25.94
CA ALA A 322 -2.94 -2.65 -26.78
C ALA A 322 -3.24 -1.14 -26.73
N PRO A 323 -3.43 -0.46 -27.88
CA PRO A 323 -3.66 0.98 -27.91
C PRO A 323 -4.99 1.33 -27.21
N PRO A 324 -5.11 2.54 -26.63
CA PRO A 324 -6.34 2.97 -25.99
C PRO A 324 -7.50 3.05 -26.96
N ASN A 325 -8.62 2.43 -26.58
CA ASN A 325 -9.94 2.65 -27.18
C ASN A 325 -10.69 3.82 -26.51
N THR A 326 -9.96 4.68 -25.79
CA THR A 326 -10.50 5.83 -25.06
C THR A 326 -9.96 7.14 -25.61
N THR A 327 -10.63 8.25 -25.27
CA THR A 327 -10.17 9.59 -25.67
C THR A 327 -8.88 9.97 -24.95
N PRO A 328 -8.00 10.81 -25.55
CA PRO A 328 -6.72 11.19 -24.96
C PRO A 328 -6.85 11.89 -23.59
N LEU A 329 -8.00 12.47 -23.29
CA LEU A 329 -8.25 13.20 -22.05
C LEU A 329 -8.00 12.34 -20.81
N LEU A 330 -8.32 11.03 -20.86
CA LEU A 330 -8.12 10.11 -19.75
C LEU A 330 -6.64 9.76 -19.51
N LEU A 331 -5.77 9.95 -20.50
CA LEU A 331 -4.34 9.64 -20.36
C LEU A 331 -3.59 10.70 -19.53
N TYR A 332 -4.12 11.92 -19.40
CA TYR A 332 -3.52 12.96 -18.56
C TYR A 332 -3.54 12.62 -17.07
N PRO A 333 -4.69 12.28 -16.45
CA PRO A 333 -4.69 11.86 -15.05
C PRO A 333 -3.93 10.54 -14.84
N PHE A 334 -3.89 9.64 -15.83
CA PHE A 334 -3.06 8.44 -15.78
C PHE A 334 -1.58 8.77 -15.74
N ARG A 335 -1.09 9.64 -16.64
CA ARG A 335 0.30 10.13 -16.58
C ARG A 335 0.61 10.79 -15.24
N LEU A 336 -0.28 11.65 -14.73
CA LEU A 336 -0.09 12.27 -13.41
C LEU A 336 0.02 11.21 -12.30
N ALA A 337 -0.85 10.19 -12.32
CA ALA A 337 -0.77 9.07 -11.38
C ALA A 337 0.58 8.34 -11.49
N GLY A 338 1.08 8.12 -12.70
CA GLY A 338 2.38 7.52 -12.95
C GLY A 338 3.56 8.37 -12.45
N GLU A 339 3.51 9.68 -12.64
CA GLU A 339 4.52 10.62 -12.12
C GLU A 339 4.54 10.65 -10.59
N VAL A 340 3.37 10.70 -9.97
CA VAL A 340 3.23 10.62 -8.50
C VAL A 340 3.71 9.25 -8.00
N PHE A 341 3.38 8.18 -8.72
CA PHE A 341 3.82 6.84 -8.39
C PHE A 341 5.34 6.70 -8.41
N ARG A 342 5.96 7.21 -9.48
CA ARG A 342 7.41 7.24 -9.68
C ARG A 342 8.11 8.02 -8.57
N ALA A 343 7.60 9.20 -8.24
CA ALA A 343 8.20 10.07 -7.22
C ALA A 343 8.13 9.48 -5.80
N LEU A 344 7.03 8.78 -5.46
CA LEU A 344 6.74 8.40 -4.07
C LEU A 344 7.01 6.94 -3.73
N TRP A 345 6.95 6.00 -4.69
CA TRP A 345 7.07 4.56 -4.40
C TRP A 345 8.07 3.81 -5.28
N SER A 346 8.17 4.12 -6.58
CA SER A 346 9.03 3.37 -7.50
C SER A 346 9.78 4.30 -8.46
N PRO A 347 10.96 4.86 -8.08
CA PRO A 347 11.69 5.84 -8.89
C PRO A 347 12.07 5.36 -10.30
N SER A 348 12.35 4.07 -10.46
CA SER A 348 12.60 3.44 -11.76
C SER A 348 11.31 3.18 -12.54
N PHE A 349 10.16 3.17 -11.86
CA PHE A 349 8.83 2.81 -12.35
C PHE A 349 8.90 1.77 -13.47
N PRO A 350 9.39 0.55 -13.17
CA PRO A 350 9.54 -0.47 -14.19
C PRO A 350 8.17 -0.83 -14.76
N PRO A 351 8.15 -1.51 -15.93
CA PRO A 351 6.90 -1.92 -16.53
C PRO A 351 6.00 -2.64 -15.51
N PRO A 352 4.70 -2.28 -15.39
CA PRO A 352 3.87 -2.67 -14.24
C PRO A 352 3.77 -4.18 -14.03
N TRP A 353 3.84 -4.98 -15.09
CA TRP A 353 3.84 -6.44 -14.98
C TRP A 353 5.09 -7.01 -14.28
N LEU A 354 6.14 -6.21 -14.10
CA LEU A 354 7.38 -6.57 -13.42
C LEU A 354 7.44 -6.12 -11.95
N ASP A 355 6.75 -5.03 -11.55
CA ASP A 355 6.73 -4.55 -10.15
C ASP A 355 5.33 -4.64 -9.56
N ARG A 356 4.96 -5.81 -8.99
CA ARG A 356 3.68 -5.95 -8.28
C ARG A 356 3.71 -5.51 -6.81
N THR A 357 4.89 -5.30 -6.22
CA THR A 357 5.04 -4.92 -4.81
C THR A 357 4.33 -3.61 -4.52
N ASN A 358 4.42 -2.65 -5.46
CA ASN A 358 3.82 -1.33 -5.33
C ASN A 358 2.55 -1.15 -6.17
N GLN A 359 2.12 -2.14 -6.95
CA GLN A 359 0.95 -2.05 -7.83
C GLN A 359 -0.32 -1.58 -7.11
N GLY A 360 -0.53 -1.97 -5.85
CA GLY A 360 -1.70 -1.55 -5.08
C GLY A 360 -1.84 -0.03 -5.00
N TYR A 361 -0.72 0.70 -4.87
CA TYR A 361 -0.72 2.16 -4.86
C TYR A 361 -1.07 2.73 -6.21
N LEU A 362 -0.47 2.21 -7.30
CA LEU A 362 -0.77 2.66 -8.65
C LEU A 362 -2.24 2.42 -8.98
N ARG A 363 -2.78 1.22 -8.69
CA ARG A 363 -4.21 0.90 -8.89
C ARG A 363 -5.11 1.86 -8.12
N PHE A 364 -4.77 2.20 -6.88
CA PHE A 364 -5.51 3.20 -6.11
C PHE A 364 -5.47 4.58 -6.77
N LEU A 365 -4.29 5.05 -7.19
CA LEU A 365 -4.14 6.33 -7.89
C LEU A 365 -4.96 6.39 -9.18
N LEU A 366 -5.00 5.29 -9.94
CA LEU A 366 -5.77 5.20 -11.19
C LEU A 366 -7.29 5.27 -10.98
N ARG A 367 -7.78 4.99 -9.76
CA ARG A 367 -9.20 5.12 -9.40
C ARG A 367 -9.57 6.52 -8.94
N LEU A 368 -8.62 7.32 -8.47
CA LEU A 368 -8.87 8.67 -7.99
C LEU A 368 -9.63 9.56 -8.99
N PRO A 369 -9.37 9.53 -10.31
CA PRO A 369 -10.12 10.33 -11.28
C PRO A 369 -11.61 9.96 -11.31
N ALA A 370 -11.94 8.67 -11.27
CA ALA A 370 -13.32 8.20 -11.23
C ALA A 370 -13.99 8.63 -9.91
N LEU A 371 -13.35 8.37 -8.77
CA LEU A 371 -13.84 8.76 -7.43
C LEU A 371 -14.09 10.28 -7.31
N ALA A 372 -13.15 11.09 -7.80
CA ALA A 372 -13.29 12.54 -7.82
C ALA A 372 -14.47 12.96 -8.70
N SER A 373 -14.63 12.34 -9.87
CA SER A 373 -15.73 12.63 -10.79
C SER A 373 -17.09 12.25 -10.20
N THR A 374 -17.19 11.11 -9.50
CA THR A 374 -18.39 10.71 -8.76
C THR A 374 -18.80 11.76 -7.72
N GLY A 375 -17.83 12.28 -6.95
CA GLY A 375 -18.08 13.37 -6.00
C GLY A 375 -18.56 14.66 -6.68
N LEU A 376 -17.96 15.02 -7.81
CA LEU A 376 -18.34 16.20 -8.60
C LEU A 376 -19.73 16.04 -9.23
N ILE A 377 -20.08 14.85 -9.75
CA ILE A 377 -21.42 14.55 -10.26
C ILE A 377 -22.46 14.71 -9.16
N ALA A 378 -22.20 14.17 -7.97
CA ALA A 378 -23.10 14.33 -6.83
C ALA A 378 -23.30 15.82 -6.48
N ALA A 379 -22.22 16.62 -6.47
CA ALA A 379 -22.31 18.06 -6.22
C ALA A 379 -23.08 18.82 -7.32
N ALA A 380 -22.89 18.45 -8.60
CA ALA A 380 -23.62 19.03 -9.72
C ALA A 380 -25.11 18.66 -9.67
N ALA A 381 -25.43 17.39 -9.44
CA ALA A 381 -26.80 16.90 -9.26
C ALA A 381 -27.50 17.63 -8.09
N TYR A 382 -26.79 17.87 -6.98
CA TYR A 382 -27.32 18.66 -5.88
C TYR A 382 -27.74 20.06 -6.35
N LYS A 383 -26.86 20.78 -7.05
CA LYS A 383 -27.14 22.15 -7.52
C LYS A 383 -28.31 22.19 -8.51
N LEU A 384 -28.36 21.24 -9.45
CA LEU A 384 -29.41 21.18 -10.46
C LEU A 384 -30.79 20.86 -9.86
N VAL A 385 -30.85 19.86 -8.99
CA VAL A 385 -32.11 19.49 -8.33
C VAL A 385 -32.52 20.55 -7.31
N LEU A 386 -31.56 21.19 -6.62
CA LEU A 386 -31.85 22.29 -5.70
C LEU A 386 -32.53 23.46 -6.42
N LYS A 387 -32.07 23.80 -7.63
CA LYS A 387 -32.60 24.89 -8.45
C LYS A 387 -34.08 24.69 -8.81
N HIS A 388 -34.52 23.46 -9.06
CA HIS A 388 -35.85 23.18 -9.62
C HIS A 388 -36.82 22.52 -8.63
N TRP A 389 -36.32 21.71 -7.69
CA TRP A 389 -37.14 20.86 -6.81
C TRP A 389 -36.87 21.15 -5.32
N GLY A 390 -35.92 22.02 -5.01
CA GLY A 390 -35.61 22.41 -3.64
C GLY A 390 -34.77 21.41 -2.85
N LYS A 391 -34.58 21.72 -1.57
CA LYS A 391 -33.49 21.17 -0.75
C LYS A 391 -33.62 19.67 -0.45
N ARG A 392 -34.84 19.20 -0.17
CA ARG A 392 -35.10 17.80 0.21
C ARG A 392 -34.80 16.86 -0.95
N TRP A 393 -35.33 17.17 -2.13
CA TRP A 393 -35.10 16.40 -3.35
C TRP A 393 -33.64 16.43 -3.79
N ALA A 394 -32.95 17.56 -3.63
CA ALA A 394 -31.52 17.65 -3.91
C ALA A 394 -30.68 16.71 -3.03
N LEU A 395 -30.99 16.61 -1.74
CA LEU A 395 -30.31 15.67 -0.84
C LEU A 395 -30.62 14.21 -1.20
N LEU A 396 -31.86 13.90 -1.57
CA LEU A 396 -32.25 12.55 -2.02
C LEU A 396 -31.53 12.15 -3.32
N ALA A 397 -31.41 13.07 -4.28
CA ALA A 397 -30.68 12.82 -5.52
C ALA A 397 -29.20 12.51 -5.27
N VAL A 398 -28.55 13.26 -4.37
CA VAL A 398 -27.16 13.00 -3.95
C VAL A 398 -27.03 11.62 -3.30
N ALA A 399 -27.92 11.29 -2.36
CA ALA A 399 -27.91 9.99 -1.69
C ALA A 399 -28.11 8.85 -2.69
N ALA A 400 -29.12 8.96 -3.57
CA ALA A 400 -29.43 7.95 -4.57
C ALA A 400 -28.25 7.72 -5.53
N TYR A 401 -27.53 8.77 -5.93
CA TYR A 401 -26.37 8.63 -6.79
C TYR A 401 -25.15 8.05 -6.06
N LEU A 402 -24.75 8.62 -4.92
CA LEU A 402 -23.55 8.18 -4.18
C LEU A 402 -23.65 6.74 -3.69
N PHE A 403 -24.84 6.29 -3.31
CA PHE A 403 -25.08 4.94 -2.79
C PHE A 403 -25.68 3.99 -3.83
N ASN A 404 -25.68 4.36 -5.12
CA ASN A 404 -26.04 3.44 -6.18
C ASN A 404 -24.96 2.33 -6.27
N PRO A 405 -25.32 1.04 -6.09
CA PRO A 405 -24.34 -0.04 -6.09
C PRO A 405 -23.56 -0.14 -7.41
N ALA A 406 -24.16 0.22 -8.55
CA ALA A 406 -23.47 0.23 -9.84
C ALA A 406 -22.38 1.32 -9.90
N VAL A 407 -22.67 2.51 -9.36
CA VAL A 407 -21.69 3.62 -9.29
C VAL A 407 -20.55 3.26 -8.32
N VAL A 408 -20.88 2.70 -7.16
CA VAL A 408 -19.89 2.22 -6.18
C VAL A 408 -18.99 1.16 -6.81
N PHE A 409 -19.58 0.17 -7.48
CA PHE A 409 -18.83 -0.91 -8.12
C PHE A 409 -17.94 -0.38 -9.25
N GLU A 410 -18.47 0.43 -10.16
CA GLU A 410 -17.75 0.97 -11.32
C GLU A 410 -16.58 1.88 -10.90
N SER A 411 -16.84 2.85 -10.03
CA SER A 411 -15.86 3.88 -9.69
C SER A 411 -14.86 3.43 -8.62
N ALA A 412 -15.30 2.62 -7.64
CA ALA A 412 -14.45 2.19 -6.52
C ALA A 412 -13.83 0.82 -6.73
N TYR A 413 -14.60 -0.21 -7.06
CA TYR A 413 -14.07 -1.58 -7.15
C TYR A 413 -13.43 -1.86 -8.51
N TYR A 414 -14.17 -1.64 -9.58
CA TYR A 414 -13.73 -1.85 -10.96
C TYR A 414 -12.59 -0.87 -11.29
N GLY A 415 -12.82 0.41 -11.03
CA GLY A 415 -11.90 1.48 -11.40
C GLY A 415 -12.03 1.91 -12.86
N GLN A 416 -13.23 1.76 -13.44
CA GLN A 416 -13.52 2.32 -14.74
C GLN A 416 -13.64 3.84 -14.67
N THR A 417 -13.42 4.48 -15.82
CA THR A 417 -13.42 5.94 -15.96
C THR A 417 -14.77 6.48 -16.45
N GLY A 418 -15.84 5.69 -16.40
CA GLY A 418 -17.17 6.07 -16.89
C GLY A 418 -17.75 7.26 -16.13
N ALA A 419 -17.44 7.40 -14.83
CA ALA A 419 -17.76 8.57 -14.04
C ALA A 419 -17.14 9.87 -14.60
N VAL A 420 -15.94 9.81 -15.18
CA VAL A 420 -15.31 10.99 -15.79
C VAL A 420 -16.13 11.47 -17.00
N HIS A 421 -16.52 10.54 -17.87
CA HIS A 421 -17.36 10.85 -19.03
C HIS A 421 -18.74 11.38 -18.61
N SER A 422 -19.37 10.71 -17.64
CA SER A 422 -20.67 11.10 -17.09
C SER A 422 -20.66 12.51 -16.50
N LEU A 423 -19.54 12.92 -15.90
CA LEU A 423 -19.39 14.28 -15.37
C LEU A 423 -19.45 15.32 -16.49
N PHE A 424 -18.72 15.11 -17.58
CA PHE A 424 -18.74 16.03 -18.72
C PHE A 424 -20.12 16.07 -19.39
N MET A 425 -20.80 14.92 -19.52
CA MET A 425 -22.19 14.89 -20.02
C MET A 425 -23.13 15.71 -19.13
N LEU A 426 -23.03 15.55 -17.81
CA LEU A 426 -23.86 16.30 -16.86
C LEU A 426 -23.56 17.79 -16.92
N LEU A 427 -22.29 18.19 -16.97
CA LEU A 427 -21.89 19.59 -17.07
C LEU A 427 -22.32 20.24 -18.39
N ALA A 428 -22.45 19.47 -19.47
CA ALA A 428 -22.92 19.99 -20.75
C ALA A 428 -24.42 20.38 -20.74
N VAL A 429 -25.21 19.79 -19.84
CA VAL A 429 -26.65 20.06 -19.71
C VAL A 429 -27.02 20.88 -18.47
N ALA A 430 -26.05 21.13 -17.59
CA ALA A 430 -26.21 21.85 -16.32
C ALA A 430 -26.15 23.37 -16.52
#